data_AF-A0A7R9C3H3-F1
#
_entry.id   AF-A0A7R9C3H3-F1
#
_cell.length_a   1.000
_cell.length_b   1.000
_cell.length_c   1.000
_cell.angle_alpha   90.00
_cell.angle_beta   90.00
_cell.angle_gamma   90.00
#
_symmetry.space_group_name_H-M   'P 1'
#
loop_
_entity.id
_entity.type
_entity.pdbx_description
1 polymer ?
#
loop_
_entity_poly.entity_id
_entity_poly.type
_entity_poly.pdbx_seq_one_letter_code
_entity_poly.pdbx_strand_id
1 'polypeptide(L)' 'MNLAWLRNQIGVVSQEPVLFDCSIAENIEFGCEDATMHNIIRAAEAANAHKFIINLPKIS' A
#
# COMPACT_ATOMS: atom_id res chain seq x y z
N MET A 1 11.96 23.62 -11.51
CA MET A 1 11.79 22.41 -10.67
C MET A 1 10.37 21.91 -10.84
N ASN A 2 10.17 20.63 -11.18
CA ASN A 2 8.84 20.07 -11.42
C ASN A 2 8.26 19.53 -10.09
N LEU A 3 7.16 20.12 -9.62
CA LEU A 3 6.50 19.74 -8.37
C LEU A 3 5.96 18.30 -8.39
N ALA A 4 5.47 17.82 -9.53
CA ALA A 4 4.99 16.45 -9.66
C ALA A 4 6.14 15.45 -9.53
N TRP A 5 7.29 15.73 -10.16
CA TRP A 5 8.49 14.90 -10.01
C TRP A 5 8.92 14.79 -8.54
N LEU A 6 8.98 15.92 -7.82
CA LEU A 6 9.39 15.93 -6.41
C LEU A 6 8.42 15.12 -5.53
N ARG A 7 7.11 15.27 -5.74
CA ARG A 7 6.08 14.52 -4.99
C ARG A 7 6.19 13.01 -5.23
N ASN A 8 6.55 12.58 -6.43
CA ASN A 8 6.76 11.16 -6.75
C ASN A 8 8.00 10.55 -6.06
N GLN A 9 8.88 11.36 -5.46
CA GLN A 9 10.04 10.87 -4.71
C GLN A 9 9.77 10.75 -3.20
N ILE A 10 8.59 11.15 -2.71
CA ILE A 10 8.29 11.28 -1.28
C ILE A 10 7.04 10.46 -0.94
N GLY A 11 7.20 9.48 -0.05
CA GLY A 11 6.07 8.83 0.62
C GLY A 11 5.69 9.58 1.90
N VAL A 12 4.39 9.73 2.17
CA VAL A 12 3.86 10.39 3.36
C VAL A 12 2.98 9.43 4.15
N VAL A 13 3.16 9.42 5.47
CA VAL A 13 2.29 8.69 6.41
C VAL A 13 1.62 9.72 7.32
N SER A 14 0.30 9.83 7.19
CA SER A 14 -0.53 10.71 8.02
C SER A 14 -0.71 10.13 9.43
N GLN A 15 -0.92 11.01 10.42
CA GLN A 15 -1.25 10.60 11.80
C GLN A 15 -2.50 9.71 11.85
N GLU A 16 -3.50 10.06 11.05
CA GLU A 16 -4.70 9.25 10.78
C GLU A 16 -4.61 8.73 9.34
N PRO A 17 -4.22 7.45 9.14
CA PRO A 17 -4.15 6.86 7.81
C PRO A 17 -5.54 6.75 7.18
N VAL A 18 -5.64 7.04 5.89
CA VAL A 18 -6.87 6.87 5.11
C VAL A 18 -6.79 5.55 4.36
N LEU A 19 -7.85 4.74 4.44
CA LEU A 19 -8.05 3.54 3.63
C LEU A 19 -9.23 3.75 2.69
N PHE A 20 -9.15 3.16 1.52
CA PHE A 20 -10.24 3.11 0.55
C PHE A 20 -11.10 1.86 0.77
N ASP A 21 -12.38 1.96 0.40
CA ASP A 21 -13.36 0.87 0.46
C ASP A 21 -13.11 -0.14 -0.69
N CYS A 22 -11.97 -0.81 -0.62
CA CYS A 22 -11.51 -1.83 -1.55
C CYS A 22 -10.62 -2.83 -0.80
N SER A 23 -10.04 -3.81 -1.51
CA SER A 23 -9.16 -4.79 -0.88
C SER A 23 -7.89 -4.17 -0.31
N ILE A 24 -7.25 -4.90 0.62
CA ILE A 24 -5.95 -4.50 1.16
C ILE A 24 -4.88 -4.43 0.06
N ALA A 25 -4.96 -5.32 -0.93
CA ALA A 25 -4.03 -5.31 -2.07
C ALA A 25 -4.18 -4.03 -2.89
N GLU A 26 -5.42 -3.62 -3.20
CA GLU A 26 -5.71 -2.38 -3.93
C GLU A 26 -5.29 -1.13 -3.13
N ASN A 27 -5.46 -1.14 -1.80
CA ASN A 27 -4.96 -0.04 -0.94
C ASN A 27 -3.42 0.10 -0.99
N ILE A 28 -2.68 -1.01 -1.10
CA ILE A 28 -1.21 -0.98 -1.22
C ILE A 28 -0.78 -0.57 -2.63
N GLU A 29 -1.44 -1.12 -3.65
CA GLU A 29 -1.22 -0.78 -5.07
C GLU A 29 -1.45 0.72 -5.34
N PHE A 30 -2.35 1.37 -4.60
CA PHE A 30 -2.57 2.82 -4.72
C PHE A 30 -1.29 3.66 -4.53
N GLY A 31 -0.28 3.14 -3.80
CA GLY A 31 1.03 3.80 -3.68
C GLY A 31 1.92 3.70 -4.93
N CYS A 32 1.60 2.81 -5.87
CA CYS A 32 2.32 2.55 -7.12
C CYS A 32 1.40 1.81 -8.12
N GLU A 33 0.79 2.54 -9.05
CA GLU A 33 -0.29 2.07 -9.98
C GLU A 33 0.06 0.88 -10.89
N ASP A 34 1.32 0.43 -10.93
CA ASP A 34 1.78 -0.74 -11.71
C ASP A 34 2.42 -1.82 -10.81
N ALA A 35 2.14 -1.80 -9.51
CA ALA A 35 2.71 -2.74 -8.56
C ALA A 35 2.20 -4.17 -8.82
N THR A 36 3.10 -5.05 -9.28
CA THR A 36 2.79 -6.48 -9.33
C THR A 36 2.43 -7.03 -7.94
N MET A 37 1.71 -8.16 -7.90
CA MET A 37 1.41 -8.86 -6.64
C MET A 37 2.67 -9.17 -5.81
N HIS A 38 3.81 -9.44 -6.46
CA HIS A 38 5.08 -9.62 -5.78
C HIS A 38 5.55 -8.34 -5.07
N ASN A 39 5.41 -7.18 -5.72
CA ASN A 39 5.72 -5.88 -5.12
C ASN A 39 4.81 -5.59 -3.92
N ILE A 40 3.52 -5.88 -4.05
CA ILE A 40 2.52 -5.71 -2.97
C ILE A 40 2.88 -6.56 -1.75
N ILE A 41 3.18 -7.86 -1.95
CA ILE A 41 3.58 -8.77 -0.86
C ILE A 41 4.86 -8.25 -0.21
N ARG A 42 5.86 -7.87 -1.00
CA ARG A 42 7.13 -7.34 -0.49
C ARG A 42 6.93 -6.05 0.32
N ALA A 43 6.05 -5.15 -0.12
CA ALA A 43 5.71 -3.93 0.62
C ALA A 43 5.04 -4.27 1.96
N ALA A 44 4.11 -5.21 1.97
CA ALA A 44 3.46 -5.69 3.18
C ALA A 44 4.44 -6.38 4.15
N GLU A 45 5.43 -7.14 3.65
CA GLU A 45 6.48 -7.74 4.47
C GLU A 45 7.41 -6.68 5.08
N ALA A 46 7.83 -5.71 4.28
CA ALA A 46 8.67 -4.60 4.75
C ALA A 46 7.97 -3.74 5.83
N ALA A 47 6.64 -3.61 5.74
CA ALA A 47 5.81 -2.97 6.74
C ALA A 47 5.44 -3.88 7.94
N ASN A 48 5.94 -5.12 8.00
CA ASN A 48 5.59 -6.13 9.00
C ASN A 48 4.08 -6.44 9.07
N ALA A 49 3.36 -6.22 7.98
CA ALA A 49 1.90 -6.38 7.87
C ALA A 49 1.50 -7.70 7.21
N HIS A 50 2.38 -8.35 6.42
CA HIS A 50 2.01 -9.51 5.62
C HIS A 50 1.37 -10.65 6.44
N LYS A 51 2.00 -11.04 7.55
CA LYS A 51 1.46 -12.08 8.46
C LYS A 51 0.11 -11.71 9.06
N PHE A 52 -0.12 -10.44 9.36
CA PHE A 52 -1.41 -9.96 9.85
C PHE A 52 -2.48 -10.10 8.75
N ILE A 53 -2.17 -9.62 7.54
CA ILE A 53 -3.09 -9.62 6.40
C ILE A 53 -3.54 -11.04 6.03
N ILE A 54 -2.61 -12.00 5.93
CA ILE A 54 -2.95 -13.39 5.54
C ILE A 54 -3.82 -14.12 6.58
N ASN A 55 -3.80 -13.66 7.83
CA ASN A 55 -4.57 -14.24 8.93
C ASN A 55 -5.94 -13.56 9.12
N LEU A 56 -6.25 -12.51 8.35
CA LEU A 56 -7.56 -11.89 8.41
C LEU A 56 -8.64 -12.86 7.88
N PRO A 57 -9.85 -12.84 8.48
CA PRO A 57 -10.97 -13.57 7.92
C PRO A 57 -11.29 -13.01 6.53
N LYS A 58 -11.36 -13.89 5.55
CA LYS A 58 -11.83 -13.51 4.21
C LYS A 58 -13.35 -13.44 4.27
N ILE A 59 -13.89 -12.23 4.10
CA ILE A 59 -15.33 -12.06 3.91
C ILE A 59 -15.66 -12.66 2.54
N SER A 60 -16.64 -13.57 2.51
CA SER A 60 -17.10 -14.26 1.29
C SER A 60 -18.01 -13.36 0.48
#